data_AF-L9XLQ9-F1
#
_entry.id   AF-L9XLQ9-F1
#
_cell.length_a   1.000
_cell.length_b   1.000
_cell.length_c   1.000
_cell.angle_alpha   90.00
_cell.angle_beta   90.00
_cell.angle_gamma   90.00
#
_symmetry.space_group_name_H-M   'P 1'
#
loop_
_entity.id
_entity.type
_entity.pdbx_description
1 polymer ?
#
loop_
_entity_poly.entity_id
_entity_poly.type
_entity_poly.pdbx_seq_one_letter_code
_entity_poly.pdbx_strand_id
1 'polypeptide(L)'
;MTGDDIPANPSVLNTTVLSNFAYIDQLWVVAGLSGICAVPVVREELENGVDDPPYLQSALDTLNDEIPVATISDTVANREAVVTSHLDPGEAQAFALADAHDGRLLTDDGDARAFAKDQGLTVV
;
A
#
# COMPACT_ATOMS: atom_id res chain seq x y z
N MET A 1 0.44 -3.76 -22.14
CA MET A 1 1.86 -3.45 -21.83
C MET A 1 2.21 -4.33 -20.66
N THR A 2 3.26 -5.12 -20.77
CA THR A 2 3.79 -5.96 -19.70
C THR A 2 5.19 -5.43 -19.43
N GLY A 3 5.28 -4.44 -18.55
CA GLY A 3 6.51 -3.92 -18.01
C GLY A 3 6.26 -3.69 -16.53
N ASP A 4 7.26 -3.93 -15.69
CA ASP A 4 7.20 -3.73 -14.25
C ASP A 4 6.73 -2.30 -13.92
N ASP A 5 5.42 -2.10 -13.73
CA ASP A 5 4.76 -0.79 -13.55
C ASP A 5 4.94 -0.24 -12.12
N ILE A 6 6.11 -0.47 -11.51
CA ILE A 6 6.46 0.08 -10.20
C ILE A 6 7.22 1.39 -10.44
N PRO A 7 6.73 2.53 -9.94
CA PRO A 7 7.47 3.79 -10.01
C PRO A 7 8.86 3.66 -9.37
N ALA A 8 9.87 4.36 -9.89
CA ALA A 8 11.16 4.45 -9.21
C ALA A 8 10.99 5.14 -7.83
N ASN A 9 11.53 4.54 -6.77
CA ASN A 9 11.35 4.96 -5.37
C ASN A 9 9.85 5.16 -5.01
N PRO A 10 9.05 4.08 -5.09
CA PRO A 10 7.60 4.17 -5.02
C PRO A 10 7.11 4.64 -3.66
N SER A 11 5.97 5.34 -3.66
CA SER A 11 5.19 5.61 -2.46
C SER A 11 4.10 4.55 -2.33
N VAL A 12 4.34 3.56 -1.47
CA VAL A 12 3.49 2.37 -1.38
C VAL A 12 2.41 2.59 -0.32
N LEU A 13 1.16 2.54 -0.75
CA LEU A 13 -0.01 2.78 0.07
C LEU A 13 -0.39 1.53 0.86
N ASN A 14 -0.51 1.67 2.19
CA ASN A 14 -1.23 0.72 3.03
C ASN A 14 -2.75 0.98 2.99
N THR A 15 -3.55 -0.03 3.32
CA THR A 15 -5.02 0.03 3.41
C THR A 15 -5.49 1.16 4.31
N THR A 16 -4.81 1.42 5.43
CA THR A 16 -5.17 2.49 6.38
C THR A 16 -5.20 3.88 5.76
N VAL A 17 -4.30 4.19 4.81
CA VAL A 17 -4.31 5.49 4.12
C VAL A 17 -5.53 5.59 3.20
N LEU A 18 -5.78 4.55 2.41
CA LEU A 18 -6.91 4.53 1.48
C LEU A 18 -8.24 4.58 2.22
N SER A 19 -8.41 3.80 3.29
CA SER A 19 -9.64 3.79 4.09
C SER A 19 -9.88 5.13 4.79
N ASN A 20 -8.85 5.75 5.37
CA ASN A 20 -8.98 7.04 6.05
C ASN A 20 -9.36 8.17 5.08
N PHE A 21 -8.74 8.22 3.89
CA PHE A 21 -9.07 9.24 2.89
C PHE A 21 -10.41 8.99 2.21
N ALA A 22 -10.83 7.73 2.06
CA ALA A 22 -12.18 7.37 1.63
C ALA A 22 -13.24 7.84 2.64
N TYR A 23 -12.97 7.64 3.94
CA TYR A 23 -13.90 8.02 5.01
C TYR A 23 -14.24 9.51 5.02
N ILE A 24 -13.29 10.37 4.63
CA ILE A 24 -13.48 11.83 4.57
C ILE A 24 -13.76 12.37 3.15
N ASP A 25 -13.94 11.48 2.16
CA ASP A 25 -14.18 11.84 0.75
C ASP A 25 -13.07 12.75 0.16
N GLN A 26 -11.79 12.40 0.41
CA GLN A 26 -10.62 13.15 -0.05
C GLN A 26 -9.58 12.28 -0.80
N LEU A 27 -9.99 11.14 -1.37
CA LEU A 27 -9.08 10.24 -2.10
C LEU A 27 -8.32 10.91 -3.25
N TRP A 28 -8.87 11.97 -3.84
CA TRP A 28 -8.20 12.79 -4.86
C TRP A 28 -6.84 13.35 -4.41
N VAL A 29 -6.65 13.58 -3.11
CA VAL A 29 -5.37 14.03 -2.55
C VAL A 29 -4.32 12.94 -2.70
N VAL A 30 -4.69 11.69 -2.39
CA VAL A 30 -3.81 10.53 -2.50
C VAL A 30 -3.54 10.22 -3.97
N ALA A 31 -4.58 10.13 -4.79
CA ALA A 31 -4.47 9.83 -6.22
C ALA A 31 -3.61 10.87 -6.99
N GLY A 32 -3.60 12.13 -6.54
CA GLY A 32 -2.79 13.19 -7.12
C GLY A 32 -1.28 13.12 -6.79
N LEU A 33 -0.84 12.21 -5.92
CA LEU A 33 0.56 12.06 -5.56
C LEU A 33 1.35 11.37 -6.69
N SER A 34 2.54 11.87 -7.00
CA SER A 34 3.40 11.26 -8.02
C SER A 34 4.07 9.98 -7.50
N GLY A 35 4.12 8.93 -8.33
CA GLY A 35 4.86 7.72 -8.03
C GLY A 35 4.25 6.86 -6.91
N ILE A 36 2.94 6.99 -6.70
CA ILE A 36 2.21 6.10 -5.79
C ILE A 36 1.88 4.77 -6.45
N CYS A 37 1.76 3.75 -5.62
CA CYS A 37 1.15 2.47 -5.98
C CYS A 37 0.57 1.81 -4.73
N ALA A 38 -0.31 0.83 -4.93
CA ALA A 38 -0.73 -0.11 -3.90
C ALA A 38 -0.19 -1.51 -4.22
N VAL A 39 -0.38 -2.44 -3.28
CA VAL A 39 -0.02 -3.84 -3.44
C VAL A 39 -1.27 -4.72 -3.54
N PRO A 40 -1.17 -5.93 -4.14
CA PRO A 40 -2.33 -6.82 -4.28
C PRO A 40 -3.07 -7.11 -2.97
N VAL A 41 -2.36 -7.33 -1.86
CA VAL A 41 -3.01 -7.61 -0.58
C VAL A 41 -3.83 -6.42 -0.07
N VAL A 42 -3.39 -5.18 -0.31
CA VAL A 42 -4.17 -3.97 0.03
C VAL A 42 -5.46 -3.89 -0.78
N ARG A 43 -5.43 -4.29 -2.06
CA ARG A 43 -6.65 -4.41 -2.86
C ARG A 43 -7.58 -5.48 -2.28
N GLU A 44 -7.05 -6.66 -1.95
CA GLU A 44 -7.84 -7.75 -1.36
C GLU A 44 -8.48 -7.34 -0.02
N GLU A 45 -7.76 -6.61 0.84
CA GLU A 45 -8.30 -6.08 2.10
C GLU A 45 -9.46 -5.11 1.88
N LEU A 46 -9.35 -4.22 0.89
CA LEU A 46 -10.45 -3.33 0.51
C LEU A 46 -11.64 -4.11 -0.05
N GLU A 47 -11.41 -5.04 -0.97
CA GLU A 47 -12.44 -5.92 -1.55
C GLU A 47 -13.19 -6.71 -0.47
N ASN A 48 -12.47 -7.20 0.55
CA ASN A 48 -13.07 -7.91 1.68
C ASN A 48 -13.82 -6.97 2.65
N GLY A 49 -13.48 -5.68 2.67
CA GLY A 49 -14.07 -4.68 3.55
C GLY A 49 -15.28 -3.93 2.95
N VAL A 50 -15.49 -3.93 1.63
CA VAL A 50 -16.51 -3.06 1.00
C VAL A 50 -17.94 -3.33 1.45
N ASP A 51 -18.26 -4.57 1.85
CA ASP A 51 -19.59 -4.93 2.33
C ASP A 51 -19.94 -4.26 3.67
N ASP A 52 -18.94 -3.98 4.51
CA ASP A 52 -19.06 -3.20 5.74
C ASP A 52 -17.67 -2.70 6.19
N PRO A 53 -17.34 -1.40 6.04
CA PRO A 53 -18.22 -0.27 5.72
C PRO A 53 -18.27 0.14 4.22
N PRO A 54 -19.45 0.53 3.68
CA PRO A 54 -19.63 0.86 2.25
C PRO A 54 -18.77 2.00 1.69
N TYR A 55 -18.21 2.88 2.55
CA TYR A 55 -17.36 3.98 2.08
C TYR A 55 -16.08 3.49 1.41
N LEU A 56 -15.63 2.25 1.71
CA LEU A 56 -14.45 1.64 1.11
C LEU A 56 -14.60 1.38 -0.39
N GLN A 57 -15.83 1.36 -0.93
CA GLN A 57 -16.05 1.25 -2.36
C GLN A 57 -15.32 2.36 -3.14
N SER A 58 -15.30 3.59 -2.61
CA SER A 58 -14.60 4.71 -3.25
C SER A 58 -13.07 4.49 -3.33
N ALA A 59 -12.48 3.86 -2.31
CA ALA A 59 -11.06 3.50 -2.34
C ALA A 59 -10.78 2.42 -3.39
N LEU A 60 -11.64 1.41 -3.48
CA LEU A 60 -11.51 0.36 -4.48
C LEU A 60 -11.67 0.89 -5.91
N ASP A 61 -12.64 1.76 -6.15
CA ASP A 61 -12.84 2.43 -7.45
C ASP A 61 -11.60 3.25 -7.82
N THR A 62 -11.05 4.02 -6.88
CA THR A 62 -9.81 4.80 -7.09
C THR A 62 -8.60 3.90 -7.40
N LEU A 63 -8.47 2.74 -6.74
CA LEU A 63 -7.43 1.76 -7.06
C LEU A 63 -7.59 1.12 -8.44
N ASN A 64 -8.80 1.06 -8.97
CA ASN A 64 -9.05 0.50 -10.30
C ASN A 64 -8.81 1.51 -11.41
N ASP A 65 -9.12 2.78 -11.15
CA ASP A 65 -9.13 3.83 -12.17
C ASP A 65 -7.85 4.67 -12.20
N GLU A 66 -7.20 4.92 -11.04
CA GLU A 66 -6.18 5.95 -10.90
C GLU A 66 -4.85 5.47 -10.32
N ILE A 67 -4.87 4.51 -9.40
CA ILE A 67 -3.67 4.08 -8.65
C ILE A 67 -3.21 2.71 -9.13
N PRO A 68 -1.97 2.56 -9.62
CA PRO A 68 -1.47 1.27 -10.06
C PRO A 68 -1.33 0.30 -8.88
N VAL A 69 -1.69 -0.96 -9.10
CA VAL A 69 -1.39 -2.07 -8.18
C VAL A 69 -0.17 -2.81 -8.71
N ALA A 70 0.89 -2.84 -7.90
CA ALA A 70 2.17 -3.41 -8.27
C ALA A 70 2.09 -4.93 -8.50
N THR A 71 2.86 -5.43 -9.47
CA THR A 71 3.13 -6.87 -9.57
C THR A 71 4.22 -7.24 -8.57
N ILE A 72 4.01 -8.32 -7.81
CA ILE A 72 4.94 -8.77 -6.77
C ILE A 72 6.03 -9.65 -7.39
N SER A 73 7.27 -9.17 -7.33
CA SER A 73 8.44 -9.94 -7.74
C SER A 73 8.88 -10.92 -6.65
N ASP A 74 9.69 -11.92 -7.01
CA ASP A 74 10.29 -12.86 -6.05
C ASP A 74 11.09 -12.13 -4.96
N THR A 75 11.72 -11.01 -5.30
CA THR A 75 12.48 -10.21 -4.32
C THR A 75 11.56 -9.58 -3.28
N VAL A 76 10.40 -9.07 -3.70
CA VAL A 76 9.39 -8.51 -2.79
C VAL A 76 8.75 -9.62 -1.96
N ALA A 77 8.36 -10.73 -2.59
CA ALA A 77 7.77 -11.87 -1.88
C ALA A 77 8.71 -12.46 -0.81
N ASN A 78 10.00 -12.57 -1.11
CA ASN A 78 10.99 -13.04 -0.13
C ASN A 78 11.15 -12.08 1.05
N ARG A 79 11.06 -10.77 0.81
CA ARG A 79 11.07 -9.75 1.88
C ARG A 79 9.80 -9.80 2.71
N GLU A 80 8.64 -9.91 2.07
CA GLU A 80 7.33 -10.04 2.72
C GLU A 80 7.31 -11.23 3.69
N ALA A 81 7.83 -12.39 3.26
CA ALA A 81 7.92 -13.60 4.09
C ALA A 81 8.76 -13.42 5.37
N VAL A 82 9.70 -12.47 5.40
CA VAL A 82 10.51 -12.17 6.59
C VAL A 82 9.76 -11.25 7.55
N VAL A 83 8.94 -10.33 7.04
CA VAL A 83 8.28 -9.30 7.86
C VAL A 83 6.85 -9.66 8.26
N THR A 84 6.20 -10.62 7.61
CA THR A 84 4.82 -11.06 7.90
C THR A 84 4.64 -11.61 9.33
N SER A 85 5.70 -11.98 10.05
CA SER A 85 5.60 -12.35 11.47
C SER A 85 5.48 -11.14 12.41
N HIS A 86 5.63 -9.92 11.90
CA HIS A 86 5.65 -8.67 12.67
C HIS A 86 4.56 -7.68 12.24
N LEU A 87 4.02 -7.83 11.04
CA LEU A 87 3.10 -6.90 10.40
C LEU A 87 1.89 -7.65 9.85
N ASP A 88 0.75 -6.95 9.77
CA ASP A 88 -0.43 -7.48 9.10
C ASP A 88 -0.18 -7.66 7.59
N PRO A 89 -0.95 -8.50 6.88
CA PRO A 89 -0.66 -8.87 5.49
C PRO A 89 -0.46 -7.68 4.54
N GLY A 90 -1.39 -6.70 4.52
CA GLY A 90 -1.28 -5.51 3.67
C GLY A 90 -0.06 -4.66 4.00
N GLU A 91 0.26 -4.54 5.29
CA GLU A 91 1.41 -3.80 5.79
C GLU A 91 2.73 -4.46 5.42
N ALA A 92 2.79 -5.79 5.59
CA ALA A 92 3.96 -6.60 5.27
C ALA A 92 4.33 -6.48 3.80
N GLN A 93 3.34 -6.63 2.90
CA GLN A 93 3.57 -6.56 1.47
C GLN A 93 3.88 -5.12 1.01
N ALA A 94 3.20 -4.12 1.56
CA ALA A 94 3.48 -2.72 1.28
C ALA A 94 4.89 -2.30 1.73
N PHE A 95 5.29 -2.70 2.94
CA PHE A 95 6.64 -2.53 3.47
C PHE A 95 7.67 -3.21 2.57
N ALA A 96 7.45 -4.49 2.22
CA ALA A 96 8.39 -5.27 1.42
C ALA A 96 8.61 -4.66 0.03
N LEU A 97 7.55 -4.13 -0.61
CA LEU A 97 7.67 -3.43 -1.88
C LEU A 97 8.47 -2.13 -1.72
N ALA A 98 8.17 -1.33 -0.70
CA ALA A 98 8.86 -0.07 -0.46
C ALA A 98 10.36 -0.31 -0.18
N ASP A 99 10.69 -1.27 0.70
CA ASP A 99 12.07 -1.64 1.01
C ASP A 99 12.81 -2.21 -0.21
N ALA A 100 12.11 -2.94 -1.08
CA ALA A 100 12.73 -3.51 -2.26
C ALA A 100 13.18 -2.51 -3.32
N HIS A 101 12.58 -1.33 -3.31
CA HIS A 101 12.73 -0.34 -4.37
C HIS A 101 13.20 1.02 -3.83
N ASP A 102 13.83 1.05 -2.65
CA ASP A 102 14.27 2.28 -1.97
C ASP A 102 13.16 3.35 -1.90
N GLY A 103 11.93 2.88 -1.71
CA GLY A 103 10.71 3.65 -1.69
C GLY A 103 10.36 4.15 -0.31
N ARG A 104 9.06 4.41 -0.13
CA ARG A 104 8.49 4.84 1.14
C ARG A 104 7.16 4.15 1.40
N LEU A 105 6.90 3.86 2.67
CA LEU A 105 5.61 3.35 3.13
C LEU A 105 4.71 4.53 3.51
N LEU A 106 3.48 4.55 3.01
CA LEU A 106 2.43 5.47 3.45
C LEU A 106 1.45 4.68 4.30
N THR A 107 1.43 4.96 5.60
CA THR A 107 0.59 4.21 6.56
C THR A 107 0.14 5.12 7.70
N ASP A 108 -1.11 4.95 8.14
CA ASP A 108 -1.55 5.50 9.42
C ASP A 108 -1.49 4.48 10.56
N ASP A 109 -1.08 3.25 10.26
CA ASP A 109 -0.89 2.22 11.28
C ASP A 109 0.35 2.51 12.15
N GLY A 110 0.16 2.42 13.47
CA GLY A 110 1.19 2.73 14.46
C GLY A 110 2.32 1.70 14.51
N ASP A 111 1.98 0.41 14.42
CA ASP A 111 2.91 -0.71 14.51
C ASP A 111 3.73 -0.81 13.22
N ALA A 112 3.09 -0.67 12.05
CA ALA A 112 3.78 -0.58 10.76
C ALA A 112 4.73 0.62 10.70
N ARG A 113 4.30 1.78 11.22
CA ARG A 113 5.13 3.00 11.28
C ARG A 113 6.34 2.82 12.19
N ALA A 114 6.16 2.19 13.35
CA ALA A 114 7.26 1.90 14.27
C ALA A 114 8.25 0.93 13.64
N PHE A 115 7.76 -0.18 13.08
CA PHE A 115 8.58 -1.18 12.41
C PHE A 115 9.38 -0.59 11.24
N ALA A 116 8.74 0.21 10.38
CA ALA A 116 9.41 0.83 9.25
C ALA A 116 10.59 1.72 9.67
N LYS A 117 10.42 2.50 10.74
CA LYS A 117 11.50 3.32 11.30
C LYS A 117 12.64 2.49 11.85
N ASP A 118 12.34 1.39 12.53
CA ASP A 118 13.35 0.48 13.08
C ASP A 118 14.17 -0.20 11.98
N GLN A 119 13.55 -0.47 10.82
CA GLN A 119 14.23 -1.00 9.63
C GLN A 119 14.93 0.09 8.77
N GLY A 120 14.76 1.37 9.10
CA GLY A 120 15.34 2.48 8.34
C GLY A 120 14.60 2.82 7.04
N LEU A 121 13.40 2.28 6.82
CA LEU A 121 12.54 2.61 5.70
C LEU A 121 11.93 4.00 5.89
N THR A 122 11.86 4.80 4.83
CA THR A 122 11.11 6.06 4.86
C THR A 122 9.62 5.77 5.04
N VAL A 123 9.01 6.31 6.09
CA VAL A 123 7.58 6.19 6.34
C VAL A 123 6.92 7.56 6.48
N VAL A 124 5.74 7.71 5.87
CA VAL A 124 4.89 8.90 5.92
C VAL A 124 3.63 8.57 6.70
#